data_AF-A0A1M5BJ37-F1
#
_entry.id   AF-A0A1M5BJ37-F1
#
_cell.length_a   1.000
_cell.length_b   1.000
_cell.length_c   1.000
_cell.angle_alpha   90.00
_cell.angle_beta   90.00
_cell.angle_gamma   90.00
#
_symmetry.space_group_name_H-M   'P 1'
#
loop_
_entity.id
_entity.type
_entity.pdbx_description
1 polymer ?
#
loop_
_entity_poly.entity_id
_entity_poly.type
_entity_poly.pdbx_seq_one_letter_code
_entity_poly.pdbx_strand_id
1 'polypeptide(L)'
;MEFVWMIPLYIIIPLTGIILLFKGFNADKGHGRKRIGLGFILLSLPFLHAFMVDRIEASNEKSLIGSYALESSGQVVLNLHPDKTFELAKLDSVKTFGKGTWQYRRWDIDEVDLTFADSNQLSFEVFFTDKGKTLQNSFWTGTSSKFVKLVSIKNEK
;
A
#
# COMPACT_ATOMS: atom_id res chain seq x y z
N MET A 1 2.38 12.20 -9.04
CA MET A 1 1.58 13.09 -9.93
C MET A 1 0.17 12.52 -10.18
N GLU A 2 -0.46 11.93 -9.16
CA GLU A 2 -1.77 11.27 -9.27
C GLU A 2 -2.95 12.18 -8.85
N PHE A 3 -2.66 13.23 -8.07
CA PHE A 3 -3.67 14.09 -7.44
C PHE A 3 -4.60 14.81 -8.43
N VAL A 4 -4.09 15.18 -9.61
CA VAL A 4 -4.88 15.91 -10.63
C VAL A 4 -5.94 15.00 -11.26
N TRP A 5 -5.67 13.70 -11.40
CA TRP A 5 -6.60 12.72 -11.98
C TRP A 5 -7.67 12.27 -10.98
N MET A 6 -7.44 12.46 -9.68
CA MET A 6 -8.44 12.20 -8.64
C MET A 6 -9.58 13.23 -8.66
N ILE A 7 -9.32 14.47 -9.05
CA ILE A 7 -10.33 15.55 -9.05
C ILE A 7 -11.55 15.19 -9.94
N PRO A 8 -11.38 14.76 -11.21
CA PRO A 8 -12.50 14.31 -12.04
C PRO A 8 -13.29 13.16 -11.40
N LEU A 9 -12.61 12.17 -10.82
CA LEU A 9 -13.23 10.97 -10.27
C LEU A 9 -14.06 11.25 -9.02
N TYR A 10 -13.54 12.06 -8.10
CA TYR A 10 -14.18 12.27 -6.80
C TYR A 10 -15.06 13.52 -6.74
N ILE A 11 -15.00 14.42 -7.73
CA ILE A 11 -15.79 15.66 -7.75
C ILE A 11 -16.70 15.72 -8.98
N ILE A 12 -16.14 15.67 -10.19
CA ILE A 12 -16.91 15.88 -11.43
C ILE A 12 -17.88 14.73 -11.69
N ILE A 13 -17.43 13.48 -11.56
CA ILE A 13 -18.25 12.28 -11.79
C ILE A 13 -19.44 12.22 -10.81
N PRO A 14 -19.26 12.39 -9.48
CA PRO A 14 -20.37 12.43 -8.53
C PRO A 14 -21.35 13.56 -8.81
N LEU A 15 -20.87 14.79 -9.09
CA LEU A 15 -21.73 15.92 -9.44
C LEU A 15 -22.58 15.62 -10.68
N THR A 16 -21.96 15.03 -11.71
CA THR A 16 -22.67 14.63 -12.93
C THR A 16 -23.70 13.54 -12.64
N GLY A 17 -23.36 12.57 -11.79
CA GLY A 17 -24.27 11.53 -11.32
C GLY A 17 -25.49 12.09 -10.59
N ILE A 18 -25.28 13.03 -9.66
CA ILE A 18 -26.35 13.74 -8.94
C ILE A 18 -27.26 14.49 -9.91
N ILE A 19 -26.70 15.24 -10.87
CA ILE A 19 -27.48 15.98 -11.87
C ILE A 19 -28.33 15.03 -12.72
N LEU A 20 -27.79 13.87 -13.12
CA LEU A 20 -28.52 12.86 -13.88
C LEU A 20 -29.64 12.21 -13.06
N LEU A 21 -29.42 11.95 -11.76
CA LEU A 21 -30.47 11.48 -10.86
C LEU A 21 -31.62 12.49 -10.79
N PHE A 22 -31.33 13.77 -10.50
CA PHE A 22 -32.36 14.82 -10.42
C PHE A 22 -33.13 14.97 -11.74
N LYS A 23 -32.42 15.03 -12.88
CA LYS A 23 -33.05 15.08 -14.22
C LYS A 23 -33.77 13.79 -14.61
N GLY A 24 -33.46 12.68 -13.95
CA GLY A 24 -34.08 11.37 -14.19
C GLY A 24 -35.35 11.17 -13.38
N PHE A 25 -35.37 11.59 -12.11
CA PHE A 25 -36.55 11.56 -11.24
C PHE A 25 -37.64 12.55 -11.71
N ASN A 26 -37.24 13.67 -12.33
CA ASN A 26 -38.16 14.69 -12.84
C ASN A 26 -38.58 14.51 -14.32
N ALA A 27 -38.29 13.36 -14.95
CA ALA A 27 -38.58 13.14 -16.37
C ALA A 27 -39.67 12.09 -16.62
N ASP A 28 -40.45 12.27 -17.70
CA ASP A 28 -41.47 11.33 -18.13
C ASP A 28 -40.91 9.95 -18.55
N LYS A 29 -41.78 8.94 -18.42
CA LYS A 29 -41.44 7.51 -18.43
C LYS A 29 -40.57 7.11 -19.63
N GLY A 30 -39.50 6.35 -19.35
CA GLY A 30 -38.55 5.79 -20.32
C GLY A 30 -37.17 6.45 -20.27
N HIS A 31 -37.08 7.75 -20.56
CA HIS A 31 -35.83 8.50 -20.47
C HIS A 31 -35.38 8.75 -19.03
N GLY A 32 -36.33 8.89 -18.09
CA GLY A 32 -36.04 9.02 -16.66
C GLY A 32 -35.28 7.81 -16.09
N ARG A 33 -35.71 6.58 -16.40
CA ARG A 33 -35.06 5.35 -15.91
C ARG A 33 -33.62 5.20 -16.38
N LYS A 34 -33.31 5.53 -17.65
CA LYS A 34 -31.94 5.48 -18.17
C LYS A 34 -31.03 6.48 -17.48
N ARG A 35 -31.53 7.70 -17.23
CA ARG A 35 -30.79 8.76 -16.51
C ARG A 35 -30.55 8.39 -15.04
N ILE A 36 -31.55 7.79 -14.38
CA ILE A 36 -31.40 7.28 -13.02
C ILE A 36 -30.33 6.19 -12.96
N GLY A 37 -30.37 5.21 -13.87
CA GLY A 37 -29.37 4.15 -13.95
C GLY A 37 -27.95 4.69 -14.16
N LEU A 38 -27.77 5.60 -15.11
CA LEU A 38 -26.48 6.26 -15.34
C LEU A 38 -26.03 7.08 -14.12
N GLY A 39 -26.94 7.78 -13.45
CA GLY A 39 -26.63 8.53 -12.24
C GLY A 39 -26.09 7.66 -11.11
N PHE A 40 -26.71 6.51 -10.87
CA PHE A 40 -26.23 5.53 -9.89
C PHE A 40 -24.88 4.91 -10.30
N ILE A 41 -24.68 4.58 -11.58
CA ILE A 41 -23.40 4.07 -12.07
C ILE A 41 -22.29 5.09 -11.79
N LEU A 42 -22.50 6.37 -12.16
CA LEU A 42 -21.52 7.42 -11.92
C LEU A 42 -21.24 7.61 -10.44
N LEU A 43 -22.26 7.57 -9.58
CA LEU A 43 -22.07 7.68 -8.14
C LEU A 43 -21.38 6.47 -7.52
N SER A 44 -21.47 5.29 -8.15
CA SER A 44 -20.80 4.08 -7.67
C SER A 44 -19.31 4.01 -8.04
N LEU A 45 -18.86 4.74 -9.07
CA LEU A 45 -17.47 4.70 -9.56
C LEU A 45 -16.41 5.05 -8.50
N PRO A 46 -16.55 6.11 -7.67
CA PRO A 46 -15.60 6.40 -6.61
C PRO A 46 -15.47 5.27 -5.59
N PHE A 47 -16.60 4.64 -5.24
CA PHE A 47 -16.62 3.51 -4.29
C PHE A 47 -15.95 2.28 -4.90
N LEU A 48 -16.22 1.99 -6.17
CA LEU A 48 -15.58 0.90 -6.88
C LEU A 48 -14.06 1.11 -6.96
N HIS A 49 -13.62 2.34 -7.28
CA HIS A 49 -12.21 2.69 -7.29
C HIS A 49 -11.57 2.51 -5.90
N ALA A 50 -12.17 3.07 -4.85
CA ALA A 50 -11.68 2.91 -3.48
C ALA A 50 -11.57 1.43 -3.06
N PHE A 51 -12.59 0.63 -3.41
CA PHE A 51 -12.56 -0.82 -3.17
C PHE A 51 -11.44 -1.52 -3.94
N MET A 52 -11.21 -1.15 -5.21
CA MET A 52 -10.09 -1.72 -5.98
C MET A 52 -8.74 -1.35 -5.38
N VAL A 53 -8.56 -0.11 -4.95
CA VAL A 53 -7.33 0.35 -4.28
C VAL A 53 -7.09 -0.44 -3.00
N ASP A 54 -8.09 -0.55 -2.12
CA ASP A 54 -8.01 -1.32 -0.88
C ASP A 54 -7.65 -2.80 -1.14
N ARG A 55 -8.24 -3.42 -2.17
CA ARG A 55 -7.93 -4.81 -2.54
C ARG A 55 -6.51 -4.98 -3.05
N ILE A 56 -5.99 -4.01 -3.80
CA ILE A 56 -4.60 -4.02 -4.28
C ILE A 56 -3.65 -3.80 -3.10
N GLU A 57 -3.92 -2.84 -2.22
CA GLU A 57 -3.12 -2.58 -1.03
C GLU A 57 -3.06 -3.80 -0.12
N ALA A 58 -4.21 -4.42 0.17
CA ALA A 58 -4.27 -5.64 0.98
C ALA A 58 -3.53 -6.82 0.32
N SER A 59 -3.55 -6.90 -1.02
CA SER A 59 -2.78 -7.89 -1.76
C SER A 59 -1.28 -7.63 -1.62
N ASN A 60 -0.84 -6.38 -1.80
CA ASN A 60 0.55 -5.97 -1.65
C ASN A 60 1.05 -6.21 -0.22
N GLU A 61 0.29 -5.80 0.79
CA GLU A 61 0.56 -6.04 2.20
C GLU A 61 0.75 -7.54 2.49
N LYS A 62 -0.20 -8.39 2.08
CA LYS A 62 -0.09 -9.85 2.24
C LYS A 62 1.16 -10.41 1.59
N SER A 63 1.55 -9.81 0.47
CA SER A 63 2.68 -10.25 -0.32
C SER A 63 4.03 -9.88 0.33
N LEU A 64 4.05 -8.97 1.30
CA LEU A 64 5.23 -8.56 2.06
C LEU A 64 5.46 -9.43 3.31
N ILE A 65 4.50 -10.26 3.70
CA ILE A 65 4.65 -11.17 4.84
C ILE A 65 5.73 -12.20 4.52
N GLY A 66 6.74 -12.31 5.38
CA GLY A 66 7.85 -13.24 5.20
C GLY A 66 9.15 -12.77 5.84
N SER A 67 10.22 -13.46 5.49
CA SER A 67 11.57 -13.22 6.01
C SER A 67 12.44 -12.52 4.97
N TYR A 68 13.18 -11.52 5.43
CA TYR A 68 14.06 -10.70 4.63
C TYR A 68 15.49 -10.76 5.17
N ALA A 69 16.44 -10.94 4.26
CA ALA A 69 17.86 -10.99 4.55
C ALA A 69 18.61 -9.79 3.99
N LEU A 70 19.72 -9.41 4.62
CA LEU A 70 20.64 -8.42 4.08
C LEU A 70 21.23 -8.93 2.74
N GLU A 71 21.13 -8.17 1.64
CA GLU A 71 21.64 -8.62 0.32
C GLU A 71 23.12 -9.00 0.36
N SER A 72 23.92 -8.23 1.11
CA SER A 72 25.37 -8.42 1.18
C SER A 72 25.80 -9.63 2.00
N SER A 73 24.95 -10.16 2.89
CA SER A 73 25.33 -11.28 3.77
C SER A 73 24.39 -12.49 3.71
N GLY A 74 23.23 -12.39 3.07
CA GLY A 74 22.22 -13.46 2.99
C GLY A 74 21.59 -13.84 4.34
N GLN A 75 21.90 -13.15 5.42
CA GLN A 75 21.42 -13.45 6.77
C GLN A 75 20.08 -12.76 7.04
N VAL A 76 19.14 -13.48 7.67
CA VAL A 76 17.80 -12.99 8.02
C VAL A 76 17.92 -11.84 9.03
N VAL A 77 17.36 -10.67 8.71
CA VAL A 77 17.38 -9.49 9.58
C VAL A 77 15.97 -9.04 9.97
N LEU A 78 14.95 -9.27 9.14
CA LEU A 78 13.60 -8.78 9.35
C LEU A 78 12.56 -9.85 9.01
N ASN A 79 11.66 -10.15 9.95
CA ASN A 79 10.49 -10.98 9.75
C ASN A 79 9.22 -10.13 9.91
N LEU A 80 8.35 -10.15 8.90
CA LEU A 80 7.05 -9.50 8.91
C LEU A 80 5.95 -10.55 9.10
N HIS A 81 5.12 -10.38 10.13
CA HIS A 81 4.06 -11.32 10.49
C HIS A 81 2.67 -10.82 10.04
N PRO A 82 1.72 -11.76 9.79
CA PRO A 82 0.36 -11.41 9.35
C PRO A 82 -0.47 -10.64 10.39
N ASP A 83 -0.09 -10.67 11.66
CA ASP A 83 -0.75 -9.96 12.75
C ASP A 83 -0.26 -8.50 12.91
N LYS A 84 0.41 -7.98 11.89
CA LYS A 84 1.03 -6.64 11.86
C LYS A 84 2.16 -6.46 12.86
N THR A 85 2.76 -7.54 13.35
CA THR A 85 3.98 -7.48 14.17
C THR A 85 5.23 -7.80 13.34
N PHE A 86 6.38 -7.31 13.78
CA PHE A 86 7.67 -7.65 13.18
C PHE A 86 8.70 -8.06 14.22
N GLU A 87 9.68 -8.84 13.78
CA GLU A 87 10.87 -9.17 14.54
C GLU A 87 12.13 -8.79 13.75
N LEU A 88 13.03 -8.07 14.42
CA LEU A 88 14.34 -7.71 13.89
C LEU A 88 15.44 -8.46 14.65
N ALA A 89 16.23 -9.26 13.95
CA ALA A 89 17.31 -10.07 14.52
C ALA A 89 18.68 -9.55 14.08
N LYS A 90 19.69 -9.60 14.97
CA LYS A 90 21.07 -9.23 14.64
C LYS A 90 21.88 -10.47 14.25
N LEU A 91 22.74 -10.25 13.25
CA LEU A 91 23.72 -11.12 12.57
C LEU A 91 24.30 -12.35 13.32
N ASP A 92 24.45 -12.31 14.64
CA ASP A 92 25.22 -13.30 15.42
C ASP A 92 24.61 -13.63 16.79
N SER A 93 23.32 -13.35 17.02
CA SER A 93 22.71 -13.66 18.32
C SER A 93 21.30 -14.23 18.21
N VAL A 94 21.02 -15.26 19.00
CA VAL A 94 19.67 -15.80 19.28
C VAL A 94 18.74 -14.74 19.93
N LYS A 95 19.23 -13.51 20.14
CA LYS A 95 18.47 -12.39 20.71
C LYS A 95 17.81 -11.57 19.61
N THR A 96 16.48 -11.45 19.71
CA THR A 96 15.69 -10.44 19.00
C THR A 96 16.12 -9.05 19.47
N PHE A 97 16.45 -8.16 18.54
CA PHE A 97 16.97 -6.82 18.80
C PHE A 97 15.86 -5.78 18.85
N GLY A 98 14.76 -6.04 18.15
CA GLY A 98 13.60 -5.18 18.14
C GLY A 98 12.35 -5.96 17.77
N LYS A 99 11.24 -5.60 18.41
CA LYS A 99 9.90 -6.02 18.07
C LYS A 99 8.99 -4.82 18.04
N GLY A 100 7.96 -4.88 17.24
CA GLY A 100 7.02 -3.79 17.12
C GLY A 100 5.92 -4.10 16.14
N THR A 101 5.26 -3.07 15.66
CA THR A 101 4.21 -3.18 14.64
C THR A 101 4.72 -2.66 13.32
N TRP A 102 4.22 -3.22 12.22
CA TRP A 102 4.51 -2.74 10.88
C TRP A 102 3.24 -2.33 10.15
N GLN A 103 3.40 -1.44 9.18
CA GLN A 103 2.33 -0.97 8.31
C GLN A 103 2.87 -0.80 6.88
N TYR A 104 2.11 -1.27 5.90
CA TYR A 104 2.33 -0.92 4.50
C TYR A 104 1.61 0.39 4.16
N ARG A 105 2.29 1.27 3.44
CA ARG A 105 1.72 2.51 2.91
C ARG A 105 2.02 2.63 1.43
N ARG A 106 1.02 3.07 0.68
CA ARG A 106 1.14 3.38 -0.74
C ARG A 106 0.76 4.83 -0.95
N TRP A 107 1.77 5.69 -1.08
CA TRP A 107 1.59 7.10 -1.41
C TRP A 107 2.12 7.31 -2.83
N ASP A 108 3.20 8.08 -3.02
CA ASP A 108 3.91 8.16 -4.30
C ASP A 108 4.87 6.98 -4.51
N ILE A 109 5.29 6.33 -3.41
CA ILE A 109 6.12 5.13 -3.38
C ILE A 109 5.51 4.11 -2.41
N ASP A 110 5.79 2.84 -2.67
CA ASP A 110 5.40 1.73 -1.79
C ASP A 110 6.38 1.64 -0.62
N GLU A 111 5.90 1.76 0.61
CA GLU A 111 6.72 1.79 1.81
C GLU A 111 6.23 0.83 2.89
N VAL A 112 7.17 0.32 3.68
CA VAL A 112 6.93 -0.44 4.90
C VAL A 112 7.49 0.36 6.07
N ASP A 113 6.58 0.81 6.94
CA ASP A 113 6.92 1.50 8.18
C ASP A 113 6.94 0.51 9.33
N LEU A 114 8.04 0.48 10.07
CA LEU A 114 8.20 -0.26 11.31
C LEU A 114 8.13 0.72 12.49
N THR A 115 7.25 0.44 13.45
CA THR A 115 7.14 1.19 14.71
C THR A 115 7.57 0.28 15.84
N PHE A 116 8.69 0.61 16.49
CA PHE A 116 9.20 -0.13 17.63
C PHE A 116 8.38 0.17 18.90
N ALA A 117 8.47 -0.71 19.90
CA ALA A 117 7.76 -0.54 21.16
C ALA A 117 8.13 0.76 21.93
N ASP A 118 9.32 1.32 21.68
CA ASP A 118 9.80 2.59 22.21
C ASP A 118 9.37 3.82 21.36
N SER A 119 8.44 3.62 20.41
CA SER A 119 7.93 4.63 19.47
C SER A 119 8.92 5.13 18.43
N ASN A 120 10.13 4.55 18.33
CA ASN A 120 11.02 4.82 17.21
C ASN A 120 10.41 4.27 15.91
N GLN A 121 10.64 4.95 14.81
CA GLN A 121 10.12 4.59 13.49
C GLN A 121 11.25 4.34 12.49
N LEU A 122 11.03 3.38 11.60
CA LEU A 122 11.96 3.02 10.54
C LEU A 122 11.17 2.67 9.28
N SER A 123 11.49 3.33 8.16
CA SER A 123 10.78 3.14 6.90
C SER A 123 11.68 2.49 5.86
N PHE A 124 11.10 1.59 5.06
CA PHE A 124 11.76 0.95 3.93
C PHE A 124 10.92 1.11 2.67
N GLU A 125 11.55 1.47 1.57
CA GLU A 125 10.93 1.48 0.26
C GLU A 125 10.86 0.04 -0.29
N VAL A 126 9.73 -0.31 -0.90
CA VAL A 126 9.47 -1.62 -1.50
C VAL A 126 9.83 -1.58 -2.98
N PHE A 127 10.85 -2.34 -3.36
CA PHE A 127 11.24 -2.55 -4.75
C PHE A 127 10.80 -3.93 -5.23
N PHE A 128 10.05 -3.95 -6.34
CA PHE A 128 9.71 -5.17 -7.06
C PHE A 128 10.74 -5.39 -8.16
N THR A 129 11.51 -6.48 -8.06
CA THR A 129 12.47 -6.90 -9.10
C THR A 129 11.99 -8.20 -9.75
N ASP A 130 12.43 -8.48 -10.97
CA ASP A 130 12.10 -9.73 -11.69
C ASP A 130 12.48 -11.01 -10.91
N LYS A 131 13.43 -10.90 -9.98
CA LYS A 131 13.93 -12.01 -9.15
C LYS A 131 13.24 -12.14 -7.79
N GLY A 132 12.37 -11.19 -7.42
CA GLY A 132 11.70 -11.16 -6.12
C GLY A 132 11.60 -9.75 -5.54
N LYS A 133 11.19 -9.66 -4.27
CA LYS A 133 10.97 -8.39 -3.58
C LYS A 133 12.18 -8.00 -2.78
N THR A 134 12.57 -6.74 -2.87
CA THR A 134 13.67 -6.17 -2.09
C THR A 134 13.17 -4.94 -1.35
N LEU A 135 13.45 -4.85 -0.05
CA LEU A 135 13.20 -3.65 0.75
C LEU A 135 14.50 -2.85 0.78
N GLN A 136 14.46 -1.58 0.41
CA GLN A 136 15.62 -0.71 0.46
C GLN A 136 15.38 0.40 1.47
N ASN A 137 16.32 0.55 2.40
CA ASN A 137 16.25 1.61 3.39
C ASN A 137 16.55 2.97 2.73
N SER A 138 15.68 3.97 2.96
CA SER A 138 15.84 5.35 2.53
C SER A 138 16.27 6.28 3.68
N PHE A 139 17.30 5.93 4.45
CA PHE A 139 17.88 6.88 5.41
C PHE A 139 18.66 8.00 4.70
N TRP A 140 18.08 9.20 4.70
CA TRP A 140 18.80 10.43 4.34
C TRP A 140 19.42 11.07 5.59
N THR A 141 20.57 10.55 6.03
CA THR A 141 21.43 11.29 6.96
C THR A 141 22.45 12.05 6.12
N GLY A 142 22.30 13.38 6.05
CA GLY A 142 22.93 14.31 5.09
C GLY A 142 24.45 14.32 4.90
N THR A 143 25.19 13.31 5.38
CA THR A 143 26.64 13.14 5.19
C THR A 143 27.06 11.76 4.68
N SER A 144 26.18 10.75 4.63
CA SER A 144 26.44 9.48 3.94
C SER A 144 25.16 8.66 3.77
N SER A 145 24.97 8.06 2.60
CA SER A 145 23.91 7.09 2.36
C SER A 145 24.44 5.68 2.61
N LYS A 146 24.12 5.09 3.77
CA LYS A 146 24.26 3.65 3.97
C LYS A 146 22.96 2.99 3.55
N PHE A 147 22.91 2.52 2.30
CA PHE A 147 21.78 1.76 1.80
C PHE A 147 21.82 0.34 2.36
N VAL A 148 20.86 0.00 3.20
CA VAL A 148 20.63 -1.39 3.58
C VAL A 148 19.55 -1.93 2.66
N LYS A 149 19.95 -2.80 1.73
CA LYS A 149 19.03 -3.55 0.87
C LYS A 149 18.77 -4.91 1.49
N LEU A 150 17.51 -5.16 1.80
CA LEU A 150 17.01 -6.44 2.25
C LEU A 150 16.35 -7.17 1.07
N VAL A 151 16.57 -8.46 0.95
CA VAL A 151 16.03 -9.32 -0.12
C VAL A 151 15.15 -10.37 0.52
N SER A 152 13.97 -10.59 -0.04
CA SER A 152 13.07 -11.64 0.40
C SER A 152 13.73 -13.01 0.22
N ILE A 153 13.71 -13.81 1.27
CA ILE A 153 14.24 -15.18 1.24
C ILE A 153 13.12 -16.08 0.73
N LYS A 154 13.31 -16.70 -0.44
CA LYS A 154 12.46 -17.82 -0.84
C LYS A 154 12.78 -18.99 0.07
N ASN A 155 11.86 -19.35 0.94
CA ASN A 155 11.89 -20.68 1.56
C ASN A 155 11.62 -21.69 0.44
N GLU A 156 12.68 -22.29 -0.10
CA GLU A 156 12.57 -23.50 -0.91
C GLU A 156 11.95 -24.58 -0.01
N LYS A 157 10.77 -25.05 -0.40
CA LYS A 157 10.12 -26.23 0.16
C LYS A 157 10.48 -27.44 -0.69
#